data_AF-A0A2S5C617-F1
#
_entry.id   AF-A0A2S5C617-F1
#
_cell.length_a   1.000
_cell.length_b   1.000
_cell.length_c   1.000
_cell.angle_alpha   90.00
_cell.angle_beta   90.00
_cell.angle_gamma   90.00
#
_symmetry.space_group_name_H-M   'P 1'
#
loop_
_entity.id
_entity.type
_entity.pdbx_description
1 polymer ?
#
loop_
_entity_poly.entity_id
_entity_poly.type
_entity_poly.pdbx_seq_one_letter_code
_entity_poly.pdbx_strand_id
1 'polypeptide(L)'
;MKFYFPLYYLFISRIKTKHERVSWLIIFPLFLLLTVCLFNGSILCFFIAFVMTMSLYEIGYFDNDFRTVAKEKNPTIRADENRDWLKKRLFSIISVRIIITIVLFIFLFNRSDSHQQILLSVLIAILIAGFYFHNTLRSRCNVVTYFIIVTARYLIPAVAATDSIYYQSMIPFMIFIFPLLRTVEHACKDKYSFPAIKKIVRNPDVFRVKWYIALTFILVIVYFLSANSIILNFVALSTYFLIYRAATLYVSKSTRILRTKHQSYNWDKDEK
;
A
#
# COMPACT_ATOMS: atom_id res chain seq x y z
N MET A 1 -5.73 -2.23 25.71
CA MET A 1 -5.15 -3.53 25.28
C MET A 1 -5.20 -3.73 23.77
N LYS A 2 -6.35 -3.55 23.10
CA LYS A 2 -6.49 -3.79 21.63
C LYS A 2 -5.49 -3.04 20.73
N PHE A 3 -5.08 -1.81 21.09
CA PHE A 3 -4.10 -1.01 20.32
C PHE A 3 -2.67 -1.56 20.28
N TYR A 4 -2.34 -2.52 21.15
CA TYR A 4 -1.06 -3.23 21.11
C TYR A 4 -1.01 -4.26 19.98
N PHE A 5 -2.17 -4.72 19.48
CA PHE A 5 -2.21 -5.60 18.32
C PHE A 5 -1.99 -4.80 17.02
N PRO A 6 -1.11 -5.28 16.12
CA PRO A 6 -1.00 -4.74 14.77
C PRO A 6 -2.35 -4.74 14.05
N LEU A 7 -2.52 -3.83 13.09
CA LEU A 7 -3.73 -3.55 12.29
C LEU A 7 -4.88 -2.86 13.02
N TYR A 8 -4.98 -2.96 14.35
CA TYR A 8 -6.13 -2.40 15.07
C TYR A 8 -6.22 -0.87 14.92
N TYR A 9 -5.08 -0.17 14.97
CA TYR A 9 -5.06 1.28 14.85
C TYR A 9 -5.46 1.75 13.45
N LEU A 10 -5.02 1.05 12.40
CA LEU A 10 -5.41 1.30 11.01
C LEU A 10 -6.93 1.30 10.82
N PHE A 11 -7.62 0.29 11.34
CA PHE A 11 -9.07 0.15 11.17
C PHE A 11 -9.91 1.18 11.93
N ILE A 12 -9.34 1.78 12.98
CA ILE A 12 -10.01 2.86 13.73
C ILE A 12 -9.69 4.23 13.13
N SER A 13 -8.44 4.44 12.72
CA SER A 13 -7.95 5.76 12.32
C SER A 13 -8.15 6.06 10.83
N ARG A 14 -8.07 5.04 9.95
CA ARG A 14 -8.02 5.23 8.49
C ARG A 14 -9.12 4.49 7.73
N ILE A 15 -9.51 3.28 8.15
CA ILE A 15 -10.43 2.40 7.40
C ILE A 15 -11.72 2.20 8.20
N LYS A 16 -12.56 3.23 8.21
CA LYS A 16 -13.69 3.34 9.14
C LYS A 16 -14.89 2.52 8.68
N THR A 17 -15.20 2.54 7.39
CA THR A 17 -16.41 1.91 6.85
C THR A 17 -16.20 0.46 6.45
N LYS A 18 -17.29 -0.33 6.42
CA LYS A 18 -17.24 -1.74 5.97
C LYS A 18 -16.74 -1.85 4.52
N HIS A 19 -17.18 -0.96 3.63
CA HIS A 19 -16.75 -0.95 2.23
C HIS A 19 -15.25 -0.66 2.08
N GLU A 20 -14.70 0.30 2.84
CA GLU A 20 -13.25 0.55 2.85
C GLU A 20 -12.46 -0.66 3.35
N ARG A 21 -12.99 -1.40 4.34
CA ARG A 21 -12.34 -2.63 4.86
C ARG A 21 -12.30 -3.74 3.83
N VAL A 22 -13.42 -4.00 3.16
CA VAL A 22 -13.49 -4.99 2.07
C VAL A 22 -12.55 -4.59 0.92
N SER A 23 -12.60 -3.32 0.51
CA SER A 23 -11.71 -2.79 -0.53
C SER A 23 -10.24 -2.93 -0.16
N TRP A 24 -9.88 -2.60 1.08
CA TRP A 24 -8.51 -2.76 1.59
C TRP A 24 -8.06 -4.22 1.58
N LEU A 25 -8.92 -5.14 2.04
CA LEU A 25 -8.63 -6.58 2.07
C LEU A 25 -8.33 -7.12 0.67
N ILE A 26 -9.16 -6.76 -0.32
CA ILE A 26 -8.99 -7.16 -1.73
C ILE A 26 -7.71 -6.56 -2.32
N ILE A 27 -7.55 -5.24 -2.20
CA ILE A 27 -6.46 -4.52 -2.84
C ILE A 27 -5.08 -4.90 -2.27
N PHE A 28 -4.99 -5.21 -0.98
CA PHE A 28 -3.71 -5.36 -0.30
C PHE A 28 -3.40 -6.80 0.14
N PRO A 29 -3.88 -7.34 1.27
CA PRO A 29 -3.48 -8.67 1.70
C PRO A 29 -3.92 -9.79 0.74
N LEU A 30 -5.11 -9.73 0.13
CA LEU A 30 -5.55 -10.78 -0.80
C LEU A 30 -4.77 -10.74 -2.11
N PHE A 31 -4.50 -9.55 -2.64
CA PHE A 31 -3.62 -9.40 -3.80
C PHE A 31 -2.23 -9.98 -3.52
N LEU A 32 -1.61 -9.63 -2.39
CA LEU A 32 -0.28 -10.15 -2.03
C LEU A 32 -0.29 -11.67 -1.81
N LEU A 33 -1.33 -12.21 -1.16
CA LEU A 33 -1.48 -13.64 -0.97
C LEU A 33 -1.60 -14.36 -2.33
N LEU A 34 -2.38 -13.81 -3.26
CA LEU A 34 -2.49 -14.36 -4.62
C LEU A 34 -1.13 -14.34 -5.34
N THR A 35 -0.36 -13.25 -5.21
CA THR A 35 1.02 -13.19 -5.73
C THR A 35 1.87 -14.32 -5.14
N VAL A 36 1.85 -14.49 -3.82
CA VAL A 36 2.61 -15.56 -3.16
C VAL A 36 2.22 -16.94 -3.68
N CYS A 37 0.91 -17.22 -3.81
CA CYS A 37 0.44 -18.50 -4.35
C CYS A 37 0.88 -18.73 -5.80
N LEU A 38 0.77 -17.72 -6.67
CA LEU A 38 1.14 -17.85 -8.09
C LEU A 38 2.65 -18.06 -8.28
N PHE A 39 3.46 -17.54 -7.36
CA PHE A 39 4.92 -17.72 -7.35
C PHE A 39 5.37 -18.87 -6.43
N ASN A 40 4.46 -19.77 -6.04
CA ASN A 40 4.73 -20.93 -5.17
C ASN A 40 5.44 -20.58 -3.85
N GLY A 41 5.20 -19.39 -3.32
CA GLY A 41 5.79 -18.91 -2.09
C GLY A 41 5.17 -19.48 -0.81
N SER A 42 5.84 -19.25 0.31
CA SER A 42 5.41 -19.68 1.64
C SER A 42 4.31 -18.78 2.21
N ILE A 43 3.10 -19.33 2.33
CA ILE A 43 1.95 -18.67 2.96
C ILE A 43 2.25 -18.29 4.42
N LEU A 44 3.00 -19.13 5.16
CA LEU A 44 3.40 -18.83 6.53
C LEU A 44 4.32 -17.61 6.58
N CYS A 45 5.36 -17.58 5.74
CA CYS A 45 6.28 -16.44 5.66
C CYS A 45 5.54 -15.16 5.23
N PHE A 46 4.55 -15.27 4.33
CA PHE A 46 3.69 -14.16 3.96
C PHE A 46 2.95 -13.56 5.15
N PHE A 47 2.23 -14.36 5.95
CA PHE A 47 1.49 -13.83 7.10
C PHE A 47 2.41 -13.21 8.15
N ILE A 48 3.56 -13.84 8.41
CA ILE A 48 4.57 -13.32 9.33
C ILE A 48 5.11 -11.97 8.84
N ALA A 49 5.52 -11.90 7.57
CA ALA A 49 6.03 -10.67 6.98
C ALA A 49 4.97 -9.58 6.85
N PHE A 50 3.71 -9.95 6.62
CA PHE A 50 2.58 -9.02 6.60
C PHE A 50 2.35 -8.39 7.99
N VAL A 51 2.32 -9.20 9.05
CA VAL A 51 2.18 -8.70 10.43
C VAL A 51 3.37 -7.83 10.83
N MET A 52 4.60 -8.25 10.48
CA MET A 52 5.82 -7.47 10.70
C MET A 52 5.74 -6.10 9.99
N THR A 53 5.40 -6.11 8.70
CA THR A 53 5.26 -4.89 7.89
C THR A 53 4.23 -3.95 8.50
N MET A 54 3.07 -4.48 8.90
CA MET A 54 1.99 -3.66 9.47
C MET A 54 2.31 -3.14 10.87
N SER A 55 3.12 -3.87 11.64
CA SER A 55 3.65 -3.41 12.93
C SER A 55 4.51 -2.16 12.75
N LEU A 56 5.46 -2.18 11.81
CA LEU A 56 6.29 -1.02 11.45
C LEU A 56 5.47 0.11 10.84
N TYR A 57 4.54 -0.23 9.95
CA TYR A 57 3.74 0.75 9.22
C TYR A 57 2.87 1.60 10.13
N GLU A 58 2.29 0.99 11.17
CA GLU A 58 1.50 1.72 12.17
C GLU A 58 2.36 2.61 13.08
N ILE A 59 3.64 2.32 13.32
CA ILE A 59 4.56 3.25 14.00
C ILE A 59 4.66 4.56 13.20
N GLY A 60 4.80 4.46 11.88
CA GLY A 60 4.82 5.63 11.00
C GLY A 60 3.51 6.43 11.04
N TYR A 61 2.37 5.76 11.27
CA TYR A 61 1.08 6.41 11.47
C TYR A 61 0.96 7.11 12.82
N PHE A 62 1.43 6.46 13.89
CA PHE A 62 1.50 7.08 15.21
C PHE A 62 2.36 8.35 15.17
N ASP A 63 3.52 8.27 14.54
CA ASP A 63 4.38 9.44 14.37
C ASP A 63 3.68 10.57 13.58
N ASN A 64 3.00 10.22 12.49
CA ASN A 64 2.22 11.18 11.71
C ASN A 64 1.14 11.87 12.57
N ASP A 65 0.34 11.08 13.29
CA ASP A 65 -0.87 11.56 13.96
C ASP A 65 -0.56 12.31 15.27
N PHE A 66 0.49 11.91 16.00
CA PHE A 66 0.81 12.49 17.31
C PHE A 66 1.93 13.55 17.26
N ARG A 67 2.79 13.54 16.24
CA ARG A 67 3.90 14.50 16.11
C ARG A 67 3.73 15.43 14.91
N THR A 68 3.48 14.88 13.72
CA THR A 68 3.45 15.69 12.48
C THR A 68 2.17 16.52 12.38
N VAL A 69 1.00 15.88 12.53
CA VAL A 69 -0.30 16.54 12.36
C VAL A 69 -0.51 17.64 13.40
N ALA A 70 0.05 17.51 14.60
CA ALA A 70 0.00 18.53 15.64
C ALA A 70 0.64 19.88 15.23
N LYS A 71 1.49 19.88 14.19
CA LYS A 71 2.16 21.08 13.66
C LYS A 71 1.47 21.67 12.42
N GLU A 72 0.39 21.05 11.95
CA GLU A 72 -0.32 21.48 10.73
C GLU A 72 -1.29 22.62 11.03
N LYS A 73 -1.46 23.56 10.09
CA LYS A 73 -2.43 24.67 10.24
C LYS A 73 -3.87 24.16 10.45
N ASN A 74 -4.25 23.09 9.75
CA ASN A 74 -5.56 22.44 9.83
C ASN A 74 -5.37 20.95 10.14
N PRO A 75 -5.19 20.57 11.41
CA PRO A 75 -4.84 19.21 11.79
C PRO A 75 -6.00 18.25 11.52
N THR A 76 -5.72 17.15 10.82
CA THR A 76 -6.69 16.05 10.67
C THR A 76 -6.63 15.15 11.90
N ILE A 77 -7.52 15.37 12.87
CA ILE A 77 -7.58 14.56 14.09
C ILE A 77 -8.13 13.16 13.76
N ARG A 78 -7.40 12.13 14.20
CA ARG A 78 -7.74 10.72 14.01
C ARG A 78 -7.83 10.03 15.37
N ALA A 79 -8.68 9.01 15.45
CA ALA A 79 -8.95 8.24 16.67
C ALA A 79 -9.30 9.13 17.87
N ASP A 80 -10.14 10.14 17.65
CA ASP A 80 -10.41 11.23 18.60
C ASP A 80 -10.86 10.72 19.99
N GLU A 81 -11.84 9.81 20.01
CA GLU A 81 -12.35 9.16 21.23
C GLU A 81 -11.28 8.45 22.08
N ASN A 82 -10.19 7.99 21.46
CA ASN A 82 -9.14 7.22 22.12
C ASN A 82 -7.82 7.99 22.25
N ARG A 83 -7.79 9.26 21.84
CA ARG A 83 -6.55 10.00 21.60
C ARG A 83 -5.74 10.23 22.86
N ASP A 84 -6.38 10.61 23.96
CA ASP A 84 -5.68 10.84 25.24
C ASP A 84 -5.11 9.56 25.83
N TRP A 85 -5.87 8.46 25.75
CA TRP A 85 -5.40 7.15 26.18
C TRP A 85 -4.19 6.70 25.36
N LEU A 86 -4.25 6.89 24.03
CA LEU A 86 -3.16 6.57 23.12
C LEU A 86 -1.92 7.42 23.40
N LYS A 87 -2.07 8.73 23.60
CA LYS A 87 -0.96 9.64 23.89
C LYS A 87 -0.21 9.23 25.16
N LYS A 88 -0.92 8.85 26.22
CA LYS A 88 -0.33 8.38 27.49
C LYS A 88 0.44 7.05 27.36
N ARG A 89 0.13 6.22 26.36
CA ARG A 89 0.72 4.88 26.18
C ARG A 89 1.53 4.72 24.89
N LEU A 90 1.77 5.81 24.18
CA LEU A 90 2.35 5.79 22.84
C LEU A 90 3.70 5.08 22.80
N PHE A 91 4.58 5.40 23.76
CA PHE A 91 5.89 4.76 23.90
C PHE A 91 5.75 3.24 24.05
N SER A 92 4.91 2.79 24.99
CA SER A 92 4.69 1.36 25.24
C SER A 92 4.13 0.62 24.01
N ILE A 93 3.18 1.24 23.28
CA ILE A 93 2.62 0.66 22.05
C ILE A 93 3.69 0.53 20.97
N ILE A 94 4.53 1.57 20.79
CA ILE A 94 5.62 1.57 19.81
C ILE A 94 6.67 0.51 20.19
N SER A 95 7.06 0.42 21.47
CA SER A 95 8.02 -0.58 21.94
C SER A 95 7.56 -2.01 21.66
N VAL A 96 6.29 -2.34 21.95
CA VAL A 96 5.75 -3.67 21.64
C VAL A 96 5.81 -3.97 20.15
N ARG A 97 5.52 -2.99 19.29
CA ARG A 97 5.57 -3.17 17.82
C ARG A 97 6.99 -3.36 17.30
N ILE A 98 7.97 -2.66 17.89
CA ILE A 98 9.39 -2.87 17.58
C ILE A 98 9.80 -4.29 17.98
N ILE A 99 9.44 -4.75 19.18
CA ILE A 99 9.73 -6.11 19.64
C ILE A 99 9.10 -7.15 18.71
N ILE A 100 7.82 -7.01 18.36
CA ILE A 100 7.14 -7.88 17.38
C ILE A 100 7.92 -7.90 16.07
N THR A 101 8.30 -6.72 15.57
CA THR A 101 9.04 -6.62 14.30
C THR A 101 10.38 -7.37 14.37
N ILE A 102 11.16 -7.18 15.43
CA ILE A 102 12.48 -7.82 15.59
C ILE A 102 12.32 -9.35 15.64
N VAL A 103 11.38 -9.86 16.44
CA VAL A 103 11.15 -11.30 16.57
C VAL A 103 10.74 -11.92 15.24
N LEU A 104 9.78 -11.30 14.53
CA LEU A 104 9.33 -11.79 13.23
C LEU A 104 10.40 -11.65 12.15
N PHE A 105 11.22 -10.60 12.19
CA PHE A 105 12.36 -10.42 11.29
C PHE A 105 13.40 -11.53 11.48
N ILE A 106 13.79 -11.84 12.71
CA ILE A 106 14.74 -12.92 13.01
C ILE A 106 14.21 -14.26 12.48
N PHE A 107 12.92 -14.53 12.69
CA PHE A 107 12.29 -15.73 12.14
C PHE A 107 12.41 -15.80 10.62
N LEU A 108 12.06 -14.73 9.91
CA LEU A 108 12.13 -14.66 8.44
C LEU A 108 13.58 -14.77 7.96
N PHE A 109 14.50 -14.10 8.63
CA PHE A 109 15.93 -14.09 8.30
C PHE A 109 16.50 -15.51 8.29
N ASN A 110 16.18 -16.31 9.31
CA ASN A 110 16.61 -17.70 9.43
C ASN A 110 15.96 -18.67 8.42
N ARG A 111 14.93 -18.22 7.69
CA ARG A 111 14.25 -19.01 6.64
C ARG A 111 14.56 -18.53 5.22
N SER A 112 15.37 -17.47 5.11
CA SER A 112 15.65 -16.80 3.85
C SER A 112 17.06 -17.13 3.35
N ASP A 113 17.24 -17.16 2.04
CA ASP A 113 18.57 -17.18 1.43
C ASP A 113 19.29 -15.82 1.59
N SER A 114 20.60 -15.78 1.36
CA SER A 114 21.41 -14.56 1.55
C SER A 114 20.94 -13.37 0.71
N HIS A 115 20.44 -13.59 -0.52
CA HIS A 115 19.94 -12.52 -1.37
C HIS A 115 18.63 -11.95 -0.83
N GLN A 116 17.71 -12.83 -0.43
CA GLN A 116 16.46 -12.46 0.23
C GLN A 116 16.70 -11.72 1.55
N GLN A 117 17.66 -12.16 2.36
CA GLN A 117 18.04 -11.49 3.62
C GLN A 117 18.50 -10.05 3.39
N ILE A 118 19.40 -9.82 2.43
CA ILE A 118 19.90 -8.48 2.08
C ILE A 118 18.74 -7.61 1.60
N LEU A 119 17.93 -8.11 0.66
CA LEU A 119 16.84 -7.34 0.08
C LEU A 119 15.76 -7.00 1.13
N LEU A 120 15.40 -7.94 2.00
CA LEU A 120 14.45 -7.72 3.08
C LEU A 120 14.94 -6.63 4.03
N SER A 121 16.22 -6.69 4.42
CA SER A 121 16.86 -5.69 5.29
C SER A 121 16.83 -4.30 4.65
N VAL A 122 17.17 -4.20 3.36
CA VAL A 122 17.11 -2.95 2.60
C VAL A 122 15.69 -2.41 2.52
N LEU A 123 14.70 -3.25 2.21
CA LEU A 123 13.29 -2.82 2.11
C LEU A 123 12.74 -2.32 3.46
N ILE A 124 13.12 -2.95 4.57
CA ILE A 124 12.75 -2.49 5.93
C ILE A 124 13.40 -1.13 6.22
N ALA A 125 14.69 -0.97 5.93
CA ALA A 125 15.39 0.30 6.09
C ALA A 125 14.74 1.41 5.24
N ILE A 126 14.40 1.10 3.99
CA ILE A 126 13.67 2.00 3.07
C ILE A 126 12.29 2.36 3.62
N LEU A 127 11.55 1.42 4.20
CA LEU A 127 10.24 1.71 4.81
C LEU A 127 10.38 2.69 5.97
N ILE A 128 11.33 2.44 6.87
CA ILE A 128 11.60 3.29 8.05
C ILE A 128 12.03 4.70 7.61
N ALA A 129 13.02 4.78 6.72
CA ALA A 129 13.49 6.05 6.18
C ALA A 129 12.37 6.79 5.42
N GLY A 130 11.59 6.07 4.62
CA GLY A 130 10.45 6.59 3.88
C GLY A 130 9.44 7.27 4.82
N PHE A 131 9.08 6.63 5.93
CA PHE A 131 8.20 7.24 6.94
C PHE A 131 8.81 8.46 7.60
N TYR A 132 10.07 8.39 8.01
CA TYR A 132 10.78 9.51 8.62
C TYR A 132 10.75 10.74 7.71
N PHE A 133 11.14 10.59 6.44
CA PHE A 133 11.14 11.67 5.48
C PHE A 133 9.72 12.12 5.11
N HIS A 134 8.75 11.22 5.00
CA HIS A 134 7.36 11.60 4.72
C HIS A 134 6.72 12.43 5.84
N ASN A 135 7.08 12.16 7.09
CA ASN A 135 6.58 12.88 8.25
C ASN A 135 7.35 14.18 8.53
N THR A 136 8.60 14.27 8.08
CA THR A 136 9.45 15.45 8.26
C THR A 136 9.32 16.44 7.10
N LEU A 137 9.47 15.97 5.86
CA LEU A 137 9.31 16.79 4.66
C LEU A 137 7.80 17.01 4.46
N ARG A 138 7.39 18.27 4.32
CA ARG A 138 5.99 18.68 4.13
C ARG A 138 5.84 19.50 2.85
N SER A 139 6.28 18.91 1.75
CA SER A 139 6.35 19.55 0.44
C SER A 139 5.86 18.62 -0.68
N ARG A 140 6.11 18.98 -1.94
CA ARG A 140 5.87 18.10 -3.09
C ARG A 140 6.70 16.80 -3.03
N CYS A 141 7.81 16.80 -2.29
CA CYS A 141 8.60 15.59 -2.03
C CYS A 141 7.80 14.48 -1.34
N ASN A 142 6.66 14.80 -0.69
CA ASN A 142 5.78 13.80 -0.11
C ASN A 142 5.18 12.84 -1.14
N VAL A 143 5.14 13.21 -2.43
CA VAL A 143 4.76 12.27 -3.50
C VAL A 143 5.80 11.16 -3.64
N VAL A 144 7.09 11.53 -3.62
CA VAL A 144 8.20 10.57 -3.71
C VAL A 144 8.29 9.71 -2.45
N THR A 145 8.22 10.30 -1.27
CA THR A 145 8.25 9.51 -0.02
C THR A 145 7.01 8.63 0.13
N TYR A 146 5.85 9.06 -0.39
CA TYR A 146 4.66 8.21 -0.48
C TYR A 146 4.91 6.99 -1.38
N PHE A 147 5.51 7.18 -2.55
CA PHE A 147 5.89 6.09 -3.45
C PHE A 147 6.80 5.09 -2.72
N ILE A 148 7.86 5.57 -2.06
CA ILE A 148 8.80 4.75 -1.29
C ILE A 148 8.08 3.90 -0.25
N ILE A 149 7.23 4.53 0.57
CA ILE A 149 6.46 3.86 1.63
C ILE A 149 5.54 2.78 1.05
N VAL A 150 4.82 3.09 -0.03
CA VAL A 150 3.86 2.14 -0.62
C VAL A 150 4.58 0.99 -1.30
N THR A 151 5.67 1.26 -2.02
CA THR A 151 6.52 0.25 -2.65
C THR A 151 7.08 -0.71 -1.61
N ALA A 152 7.75 -0.21 -0.57
CA ALA A 152 8.32 -1.06 0.48
C ALA A 152 7.23 -1.88 1.19
N ARG A 153 6.06 -1.29 1.50
CA ARG A 153 4.95 -2.01 2.13
C ARG A 153 4.44 -3.20 1.29
N TYR A 154 4.43 -3.09 -0.04
CA TYR A 154 3.99 -4.17 -0.93
C TYR A 154 5.09 -5.20 -1.19
N LEU A 155 6.34 -4.76 -1.28
CA LEU A 155 7.46 -5.65 -1.58
C LEU A 155 7.90 -6.47 -0.37
N ILE A 156 7.87 -5.95 0.86
CA ILE A 156 8.34 -6.69 2.04
C ILE A 156 7.63 -8.06 2.19
N PRO A 157 6.29 -8.16 2.21
CA PRO A 157 5.64 -9.45 2.36
C PRO A 157 5.79 -10.37 1.14
N ALA A 158 5.89 -9.80 -0.08
CA ALA A 158 6.10 -10.59 -1.28
C ALA A 158 7.51 -11.20 -1.29
N VAL A 159 8.53 -10.36 -1.14
CA VAL A 159 9.95 -10.77 -1.08
C VAL A 159 10.18 -11.76 0.06
N ALA A 160 9.63 -11.54 1.26
CA ALA A 160 9.82 -12.47 2.37
C ALA A 160 9.18 -13.85 2.16
N ALA A 161 8.25 -13.99 1.21
CA ALA A 161 7.47 -15.19 1.01
C ALA A 161 7.79 -15.95 -0.29
N THR A 162 8.35 -15.29 -1.30
CA THR A 162 8.66 -15.89 -2.61
C THR A 162 10.15 -16.10 -2.80
N ASP A 163 10.55 -17.08 -3.60
CA ASP A 163 11.96 -17.34 -3.90
C ASP A 163 12.64 -16.22 -4.69
N SER A 164 13.94 -16.05 -4.44
CA SER A 164 14.78 -15.00 -5.03
C SER A 164 14.90 -15.07 -6.56
N ILE A 165 14.68 -16.25 -7.15
CA ILE A 165 14.68 -16.45 -8.61
C ILE A 165 13.64 -15.56 -9.33
N TYR A 166 12.54 -15.20 -8.66
CA TYR A 166 11.47 -14.41 -9.28
C TYR A 166 11.64 -12.90 -9.11
N TYR A 167 12.59 -12.42 -8.31
CA TYR A 167 12.66 -11.00 -7.94
C TYR A 167 12.86 -10.07 -9.13
N GLN A 168 13.68 -10.47 -10.11
CA GLN A 168 13.98 -9.65 -11.28
C GLN A 168 12.73 -9.29 -12.09
N SER A 169 11.74 -10.18 -12.17
CA SER A 169 10.48 -9.94 -12.90
C SER A 169 9.35 -9.50 -11.97
N MET A 170 9.23 -10.10 -10.79
CA MET A 170 8.16 -9.82 -9.83
C MET A 170 8.24 -8.40 -9.26
N ILE A 171 9.42 -7.91 -8.88
CA ILE A 171 9.55 -6.59 -8.24
C ILE A 171 9.15 -5.44 -9.16
N PRO A 172 9.66 -5.33 -10.41
CA PRO A 172 9.21 -4.30 -11.33
C PRO A 172 7.70 -4.37 -11.56
N PHE A 173 7.17 -5.57 -11.81
CA PHE A 173 5.73 -5.76 -12.00
C PHE A 173 4.91 -5.27 -10.79
N MET A 174 5.32 -5.65 -9.58
CA MET A 174 4.70 -5.23 -8.32
C MET A 174 4.71 -3.71 -8.14
N ILE A 175 5.75 -3.02 -8.60
CA ILE A 175 5.83 -1.54 -8.59
C ILE A 175 4.85 -0.93 -9.60
N PHE A 176 4.76 -1.48 -10.82
CA PHE A 176 3.86 -0.97 -11.86
C PHE A 176 2.39 -1.20 -11.53
N ILE A 177 2.04 -2.38 -11.02
CA ILE A 177 0.65 -2.77 -10.84
C ILE A 177 -0.06 -1.97 -9.74
N PHE A 178 0.67 -1.52 -8.70
CA PHE A 178 0.04 -0.82 -7.58
C PHE A 178 0.75 0.45 -7.08
N PRO A 179 1.99 0.43 -6.55
CA PRO A 179 2.64 1.63 -6.02
C PRO A 179 2.74 2.80 -7.00
N LEU A 180 3.03 2.53 -8.28
CA LEU A 180 3.14 3.56 -9.31
C LEU A 180 1.79 4.24 -9.57
N LEU A 181 0.77 3.45 -9.92
CA LEU A 181 -0.61 3.96 -10.12
C LEU A 181 -1.07 4.77 -8.91
N ARG A 182 -0.83 4.25 -7.71
CA ARG A 182 -1.29 4.90 -6.49
C ARG A 182 -0.54 6.21 -6.20
N THR A 183 0.73 6.29 -6.59
CA THR A 183 1.54 7.52 -6.50
C THR A 183 1.04 8.58 -7.47
N VAL A 184 0.69 8.20 -8.70
CA VAL A 184 0.07 9.13 -9.67
C VAL A 184 -1.20 9.74 -9.10
N GLU A 185 -2.08 8.93 -8.51
CA GLU A 185 -3.28 9.42 -7.82
C GLU A 185 -2.96 10.28 -6.59
N HIS A 186 -1.91 9.97 -5.86
CA HIS A 186 -1.49 10.76 -4.72
C HIS A 186 -1.00 12.16 -5.14
N ALA A 187 -0.29 12.24 -6.27
CA ALA A 187 0.20 13.49 -6.83
C ALA A 187 -0.94 14.44 -7.26
N CYS A 188 -2.14 13.91 -7.55
CA CYS A 188 -3.30 14.72 -7.89
C CYS A 188 -3.94 15.47 -6.72
N LYS A 189 -3.47 15.31 -5.47
CA LYS A 189 -4.01 16.10 -4.35
C LYS A 189 -3.80 17.59 -4.58
N ASP A 190 -4.78 18.40 -4.22
CA ASP A 190 -4.78 19.84 -4.50
C ASP A 190 -3.54 20.55 -3.95
N LYS A 191 -3.07 20.14 -2.76
CA LYS A 191 -1.89 20.69 -2.09
C LYS A 191 -0.57 20.56 -2.87
N TYR A 192 -0.50 19.68 -3.88
CA TYR A 192 0.72 19.49 -4.67
C TYR A 192 0.76 20.34 -5.93
N SER A 193 -0.39 20.82 -6.41
CA SER A 193 -0.50 21.68 -7.60
C SER A 193 0.19 21.11 -8.86
N PHE A 194 -0.08 19.85 -9.20
CA PHE A 194 0.36 19.22 -10.45
C PHE A 194 -0.78 19.15 -11.50
N PRO A 195 -1.03 20.22 -12.29
CA PRO A 195 -2.17 20.27 -13.21
C PRO A 195 -2.06 19.27 -14.36
N ALA A 196 -0.86 19.02 -14.89
CA ALA A 196 -0.66 18.05 -15.97
C ALA A 196 -1.07 16.63 -15.56
N ILE A 197 -0.68 16.19 -14.36
CA ILE A 197 -1.03 14.87 -13.83
C ILE A 197 -2.54 14.77 -13.59
N LYS A 198 -3.16 15.82 -13.03
CA LYS A 198 -4.62 15.89 -12.86
C LYS A 198 -5.36 15.76 -14.19
N LYS A 199 -4.89 16.42 -15.25
CA LYS A 199 -5.49 16.34 -16.60
C LYS A 199 -5.40 14.93 -17.21
N ILE A 200 -4.37 14.16 -16.86
CA ILE A 200 -4.21 12.75 -17.30
C ILE A 200 -5.18 11.85 -16.53
N VAL A 201 -5.26 12.01 -15.20
CA VAL A 201 -6.11 11.15 -14.36
C VAL A 201 -7.59 11.46 -14.54
N ARG A 202 -7.99 12.74 -14.53
CA ARG A 202 -9.37 13.27 -14.54
C ARG A 202 -10.28 12.60 -13.52
N ASN A 203 -10.77 11.40 -13.83
CA ASN A 203 -11.56 10.56 -12.96
C ASN A 203 -10.72 9.33 -12.53
N PRO A 204 -10.36 9.20 -11.23
CA PRO A 204 -9.52 8.11 -10.74
C PRO A 204 -10.07 6.71 -10.99
N ASP A 205 -11.40 6.51 -10.95
CA ASP A 205 -12.00 5.19 -11.14
C ASP A 205 -11.86 4.75 -12.59
N VAL A 206 -12.12 5.66 -13.53
CA VAL A 206 -11.91 5.41 -14.97
C VAL A 206 -10.43 5.22 -15.28
N PHE A 207 -9.55 6.05 -14.69
CA PHE A 207 -8.10 5.95 -14.86
C PHE A 207 -7.57 4.58 -14.42
N ARG A 208 -8.00 4.08 -13.25
CA ARG A 208 -7.64 2.74 -12.77
C ARG A 208 -8.04 1.64 -13.75
N VAL A 209 -9.28 1.66 -14.25
CA VAL A 209 -9.75 0.64 -15.20
C VAL A 209 -8.92 0.70 -16.49
N LYS A 210 -8.69 1.89 -17.06
CA LYS A 210 -7.85 2.05 -18.25
C LYS A 210 -6.42 1.54 -18.03
N TRP A 211 -5.84 1.82 -16.86
CA TRP A 211 -4.51 1.32 -16.49
C TRP A 211 -4.45 -0.21 -16.52
N TYR A 212 -5.39 -0.87 -15.84
CA TYR A 212 -5.38 -2.33 -15.77
C TYR A 212 -5.76 -2.99 -17.11
N ILE A 213 -6.61 -2.37 -17.94
CA ILE A 213 -6.84 -2.83 -19.33
C ILE A 213 -5.52 -2.79 -20.11
N ALA A 214 -4.83 -1.64 -20.12
CA ALA A 214 -3.59 -1.48 -20.86
C ALA A 214 -2.50 -2.45 -20.37
N LEU A 215 -2.33 -2.56 -19.06
CA LEU A 215 -1.34 -3.46 -18.46
C LEU A 215 -1.64 -4.93 -18.80
N THR A 216 -2.89 -5.37 -18.66
CA THR A 216 -3.29 -6.75 -18.98
C THR A 216 -3.07 -7.04 -20.47
N PHE A 217 -3.48 -6.12 -21.35
CA PHE A 217 -3.29 -6.25 -22.79
C PHE A 217 -1.82 -6.36 -23.19
N ILE A 218 -0.96 -5.50 -22.64
CA ILE A 218 0.49 -5.55 -22.87
C ILE A 218 1.05 -6.90 -22.42
N LEU A 219 0.67 -7.39 -21.24
CA LEU A 219 1.17 -8.67 -20.73
C LEU A 219 0.73 -9.86 -21.57
N VAL A 220 -0.51 -9.84 -22.10
CA VAL A 220 -0.99 -10.86 -23.04
C VAL A 220 -0.15 -10.85 -24.32
N ILE A 221 0.17 -9.69 -24.88
CA ILE A 221 1.07 -9.59 -26.05
C ILE A 221 2.46 -10.16 -25.71
N VAL A 222 3.05 -9.75 -24.60
CA VAL A 222 4.39 -10.23 -24.19
C VAL A 222 4.39 -11.74 -23.95
N TYR A 223 3.29 -12.30 -23.44
CA TYR A 223 3.12 -13.76 -23.33
C TYR A 223 3.17 -14.44 -24.69
N PHE A 224 2.39 -13.96 -25.67
CA PHE A 224 2.40 -14.55 -27.03
C PHE A 224 3.75 -14.41 -27.74
N LEU A 225 4.52 -13.35 -27.46
CA LEU A 225 5.83 -13.13 -28.08
C LEU A 225 6.95 -13.95 -27.44
N SER A 226 6.90 -14.19 -26.14
CA SER A 226 7.99 -14.86 -25.40
C SER A 226 7.71 -16.30 -25.00
N ALA A 227 6.43 -16.72 -25.02
CA ALA A 227 5.95 -18.00 -24.51
C ALA A 227 6.35 -18.32 -23.05
N ASN A 228 6.74 -17.31 -22.26
CA ASN A 228 7.18 -17.51 -20.88
C ASN A 228 5.97 -17.65 -19.94
N SER A 229 5.87 -18.80 -19.26
CA SER A 229 4.76 -19.13 -18.34
C SER A 229 4.65 -18.19 -17.14
N ILE A 230 5.75 -17.56 -16.70
CA ILE A 230 5.73 -16.58 -15.60
C ILE A 230 4.84 -15.38 -15.95
N ILE A 231 4.72 -15.03 -17.24
CA ILE A 231 3.87 -13.91 -17.66
C ILE A 231 2.40 -14.21 -17.41
N LEU A 232 1.98 -15.48 -17.43
CA LEU A 232 0.60 -15.85 -17.08
C LEU A 232 0.27 -15.48 -15.63
N ASN A 233 1.23 -15.59 -14.70
CA ASN A 233 1.05 -15.11 -13.33
C ASN A 233 0.78 -13.60 -13.30
N PHE A 234 1.53 -12.82 -14.08
CA PHE A 234 1.31 -11.38 -14.20
C PHE A 234 -0.01 -11.03 -14.88
N VAL A 235 -0.44 -11.78 -15.89
CA VAL A 235 -1.76 -11.65 -16.52
C VAL A 235 -2.85 -11.93 -15.49
N ALA A 236 -2.74 -13.00 -14.68
CA ALA A 236 -3.70 -13.31 -13.63
C ALA A 236 -3.79 -12.19 -12.58
N LEU A 237 -2.66 -11.67 -12.12
CA LEU A 237 -2.59 -10.58 -11.14
C LEU A 237 -3.14 -9.25 -11.67
N SER A 238 -2.85 -8.91 -12.94
CA SER A 238 -3.41 -7.70 -13.57
C SER A 238 -4.91 -7.83 -13.84
N THR A 239 -5.36 -9.02 -14.26
CA THR A 239 -6.78 -9.34 -14.45
C THR A 239 -7.55 -9.29 -13.14
N TYR A 240 -6.97 -9.77 -12.04
CA TYR A 240 -7.54 -9.65 -10.70
C TYR A 240 -7.90 -8.19 -10.35
N PHE A 241 -6.96 -7.26 -10.55
CA PHE A 241 -7.24 -5.84 -10.34
C PHE A 241 -8.22 -5.28 -11.37
N LEU A 242 -8.15 -5.69 -12.64
CA LEU A 242 -9.07 -5.24 -13.68
C LEU A 242 -10.52 -5.59 -13.32
N ILE A 243 -10.80 -6.84 -12.96
CA ILE A 243 -12.13 -7.32 -12.55
C ILE A 243 -12.62 -6.50 -11.36
N TYR A 244 -11.79 -6.36 -10.32
CA TYR A 244 -12.16 -5.60 -9.13
C TYR A 244 -12.47 -4.13 -9.47
N ARG A 245 -11.62 -3.47 -10.28
CA ARG A 245 -11.83 -2.06 -10.63
C ARG A 245 -13.04 -1.86 -11.54
N ALA A 246 -13.26 -2.73 -12.51
CA ALA A 246 -14.45 -2.71 -13.36
C ALA A 246 -15.73 -2.87 -12.52
N ALA A 247 -15.75 -3.82 -11.59
CA ALA A 247 -16.86 -4.02 -10.67
C ALA A 247 -17.11 -2.77 -9.81
N THR A 248 -16.07 -2.18 -9.20
CA THR A 248 -16.24 -0.97 -8.38
C THR A 248 -16.70 0.24 -9.20
N LEU A 249 -16.26 0.38 -10.45
CA LEU A 249 -16.72 1.44 -11.35
C LEU A 249 -18.19 1.25 -11.72
N TYR A 250 -18.62 0.01 -11.99
CA TYR A 250 -20.01 -0.31 -12.27
C TYR A 250 -20.92 -0.03 -11.07
N VAL A 251 -20.51 -0.45 -9.86
CA VAL A 251 -21.26 -0.19 -8.62
C VAL A 251 -21.35 1.32 -8.36
N SER A 252 -20.24 2.05 -8.51
CA SER A 252 -20.19 3.52 -8.36
C SER A 252 -21.13 4.27 -9.31
N LYS A 253 -21.37 3.74 -10.52
CA LYS A 253 -22.32 4.32 -11.49
C LYS A 253 -23.77 3.91 -11.25
N SER A 254 -24.02 2.68 -10.82
CA SER A 254 -25.37 2.11 -10.66
C SER A 254 -26.05 2.53 -9.36
N THR A 255 -25.28 2.59 -8.28
CA THR A 255 -25.74 3.13 -7.00
C THR A 255 -25.23 4.55 -6.89
N ARG A 256 -26.09 5.52 -6.55
CA ARG A 256 -25.67 6.86 -6.09
C ARG A 256 -24.96 6.75 -4.73
N ILE A 257 -23.96 5.88 -4.60
CA ILE A 257 -23.10 5.83 -3.43
C ILE A 257 -22.45 7.20 -3.39
N LEU A 258 -22.83 7.98 -2.38
CA LEU A 258 -22.19 9.24 -2.03
C LEU A 258 -20.70 8.93 -1.87
N ARG A 259 -19.91 9.23 -2.92
CA ARG A 259 -18.45 9.26 -2.81
C ARG A 259 -18.16 10.10 -1.57
N THR A 260 -17.44 9.54 -0.60
CA THR A 260 -16.93 10.35 0.52
C THR A 260 -16.09 11.45 -0.11
N LYS A 261 -16.62 12.68 -0.11
CA LYS A 261 -15.92 13.86 -0.63
C LYS A 261 -14.70 14.10 0.25
N HIS A 262 -13.57 13.52 -0.15
CA HIS A 262 -12.32 13.80 0.51
C HIS A 262 -11.89 15.21 0.12
N GLN A 263 -11.86 16.14 1.08
CA GLN A 263 -11.42 17.53 0.91
C GLN A 263 -10.03 17.68 0.24
N SER A 264 -9.22 16.61 0.24
CA SER A 264 -7.91 16.59 -0.43
C SER A 264 -7.97 16.53 -1.96
N TYR A 265 -9.14 16.23 -2.51
CA TYR A 265 -9.36 16.06 -3.94
C TYR A 265 -10.68 16.72 -4.36
N ASN A 266 -10.66 17.49 -5.44
CA ASN A 266 -11.84 18.14 -6.01
C ASN A 266 -12.21 17.55 -7.38
N TRP A 267 -12.37 16.23 -7.44
CA TRP A 267 -12.57 15.49 -8.69
C TRP A 267 -13.82 15.93 -9.48
N ASP A 268 -14.87 16.36 -8.78
CA ASP A 268 -16.15 16.75 -9.39
C ASP A 268 -16.04 18.03 -10.25
N LYS A 269 -14.99 18.86 -10.06
CA LYS A 269 -14.77 20.07 -10.89
C LYS A 269 -14.14 19.76 -12.24
N ASP A 270 -13.43 18.63 -12.35
CA ASP A 270 -12.66 18.22 -13.52
C ASP A 270 -13.41 17.17 -14.39
N GLU A 271 -14.68 16.87 -14.07
CA GLU A 271 -15.56 15.96 -14.84
C GLU A 271 -16.25 16.62 -16.05
N LYS A 272 -15.92 17.88 -16.38
CA LYS A 272 -16.41 18.59 -17.58
C LYS A 272 -15.42 18.52 -18.74
#